data_AF-A0A7S2C7Z4-F1
#
_entry.id   AF-A0A7S2C7Z4-F1
#
_cell.length_a   1.000
_cell.length_b   1.000
_cell.length_c   1.000
_cell.angle_alpha   90.00
_cell.angle_beta   90.00
_cell.angle_gamma   90.00
#
_symmetry.space_group_name_H-M   'P 1'
#
loop_
_entity.id
_entity.type
_entity.pdbx_description
1 polymer ?
#
loop_
_entity_poly.entity_id
_entity_poly.type
_entity_poly.pdbx_seq_one_letter_code
_entity_poly.pdbx_strand_id
1 'polypeptide(L)'
;ARQGRKERFLSAGFAAAAPGPLFPSSWQSSEEQPARAAQLRPRSDYKAAAPVFEKAMESATPVFDKVTEDGVRFRIYRFGSVEVRTTQEQGGKEVIGRVFSDVKEGRQQVEDGEVAVKVAEYVERDASSWHSYAVLEAASGLRVVAEKMADGSVTWEVEPEGLEARNSLAKIVRSASCEAAGFSFGALKGACALQAGAEATGTERKQFAQGVFCLASRSESS
;
A
#
# COMPACT_ATOMS: atom_id res chain seq x y z
N ALA A 1 11.53 31.64 -10.75
CA ALA A 1 10.48 30.87 -11.46
C ALA A 1 10.71 29.36 -11.41
N ARG A 2 11.83 28.84 -11.95
CA ARG A 2 12.10 27.38 -12.03
C ARG A 2 11.97 26.63 -10.70
N GLN A 3 12.61 27.12 -9.64
CA GLN A 3 12.56 26.47 -8.32
C GLN A 3 11.13 26.41 -7.75
N GLY A 4 10.37 27.51 -7.86
CA GLY A 4 8.97 27.55 -7.42
C GLY A 4 8.07 26.57 -8.18
N ARG A 5 8.31 26.34 -9.48
CA ARG A 5 7.63 25.28 -10.23
C ARG A 5 7.91 23.89 -9.66
N LYS A 6 9.18 23.58 -9.38
CA LYS A 6 9.56 22.30 -8.77
C LYS A 6 8.93 22.10 -7.40
N GLU A 7 9.00 23.10 -6.54
CA GLU A 7 8.40 23.03 -5.20
C GLU A 7 6.89 22.83 -5.27
N ARG A 8 6.19 23.59 -6.14
CA ARG A 8 4.76 23.42 -6.35
C ARG A 8 4.44 22.03 -6.89
N PHE A 9 5.14 21.57 -7.92
CA PHE A 9 4.97 20.23 -8.50
C PHE A 9 5.21 19.10 -7.49
N LEU A 10 6.19 19.24 -6.61
CA LEU A 10 6.51 18.26 -5.58
C LEU A 10 5.70 18.44 -4.28
N SER A 11 4.65 19.27 -4.29
CA SER A 11 3.73 19.45 -3.16
C SER A 11 2.51 18.54 -3.29
N ALA A 12 1.97 18.03 -2.17
CA ALA A 12 0.79 17.18 -2.19
C ALA A 12 -0.41 17.83 -2.91
N GLY A 13 -0.54 19.17 -2.83
CA GLY A 13 -1.62 19.93 -3.44
C GLY A 13 -1.44 20.31 -4.92
N PHE A 14 -0.46 19.75 -5.63
CA PHE A 14 -0.40 19.88 -7.10
C PHE A 14 -1.48 19.02 -7.75
N ALA A 15 -2.26 19.62 -8.64
CA ALA A 15 -3.25 18.95 -9.45
C ALA A 15 -2.87 19.03 -10.92
N ALA A 16 -2.74 17.89 -11.60
CA ALA A 16 -2.34 17.83 -13.01
C ALA A 16 -3.30 18.60 -13.94
N ALA A 17 -4.61 18.57 -13.64
CA ALA A 17 -5.63 19.29 -14.40
C ALA A 17 -5.60 20.82 -14.15
N ALA A 18 -5.11 21.25 -12.99
CA ALA A 18 -5.06 22.64 -12.55
C ALA A 18 -3.69 22.96 -11.92
N PRO A 19 -2.59 22.95 -12.70
CA PRO A 19 -1.23 23.04 -12.18
C PRO A 19 -0.94 24.41 -11.52
N GLY A 20 -1.74 25.42 -11.86
CA GLY A 20 -1.65 26.78 -11.34
C GLY A 20 -0.83 27.73 -12.23
N PRO A 21 -0.72 29.01 -11.85
CA PRO A 21 -0.17 30.07 -12.70
C PRO A 21 1.35 30.00 -12.89
N LEU A 22 2.04 29.15 -12.11
CA LEU A 22 3.48 28.96 -12.27
C LEU A 22 3.83 28.09 -13.49
N PHE A 23 2.85 27.41 -14.10
CA PHE A 23 3.04 26.49 -15.22
C PHE A 23 2.46 27.06 -16.52
N PRO A 24 2.90 26.55 -17.69
CA PRO A 24 2.37 26.96 -18.97
C PRO A 24 0.84 26.80 -19.00
N SER A 25 0.12 27.77 -19.56
CA SER A 25 -1.34 27.70 -19.68
C SER A 25 -1.81 26.51 -20.51
N SER A 26 -0.98 26.04 -21.45
CA SER A 26 -1.22 24.83 -22.26
C SER A 26 -1.27 23.53 -21.46
N TRP A 27 -0.91 23.54 -20.17
CA TRP A 27 -1.05 22.39 -19.29
C TRP A 27 -2.43 22.28 -18.65
N GLN A 28 -3.24 23.35 -18.69
CA GLN A 28 -4.60 23.31 -18.19
C GLN A 28 -5.45 22.45 -19.13
N SER A 29 -6.02 21.37 -18.62
CA SER A 29 -6.94 20.55 -19.39
C SER A 29 -8.26 21.31 -19.54
N SER A 30 -8.83 21.32 -20.75
CA SER A 30 -10.18 21.82 -20.97
C SER A 30 -11.26 20.86 -20.43
N GLU A 31 -10.89 19.63 -20.10
CA GLU A 31 -11.81 18.64 -19.53
C GLU A 31 -11.85 18.78 -18.01
N GLU A 32 -13.03 19.13 -17.49
CA GLU A 32 -13.36 19.09 -16.08
C GLU A 32 -13.43 17.63 -15.61
N GLN A 33 -12.28 16.99 -15.41
CA GLN A 33 -12.22 15.73 -14.68
C GLN A 33 -12.56 16.04 -13.21
N PRO A 34 -13.53 15.33 -12.60
CA PRO A 34 -13.82 15.51 -11.19
C PRO A 34 -12.56 15.16 -10.40
N ALA A 35 -11.90 16.20 -9.90
CA ALA A 35 -10.71 16.07 -9.09
C ALA A 35 -11.12 15.45 -7.76
N ARG A 36 -11.12 14.12 -7.69
CA ARG A 36 -10.95 13.46 -6.40
C ARG A 36 -9.58 13.89 -5.92
N ALA A 37 -9.56 14.88 -5.02
CA ALA A 37 -8.37 15.30 -4.31
C ALA A 37 -7.96 14.13 -3.42
N ALA A 38 -7.23 13.18 -4.00
CA ALA A 38 -6.56 12.12 -3.26
C ALA A 38 -5.71 12.82 -2.19
N GLN A 39 -5.89 12.44 -0.93
CA GLN A 39 -5.10 13.01 0.16
C GLN A 39 -3.73 12.34 0.15
N LEU A 40 -2.86 12.86 -0.71
CA LEU A 40 -1.50 12.36 -0.89
C LEU A 40 -0.67 12.65 0.36
N ARG A 41 -0.12 11.60 1.00
CA ARG A 41 0.85 11.76 2.08
C ARG A 41 2.28 11.60 1.58
N PRO A 42 3.17 12.57 1.86
CA PRO A 42 4.58 12.43 1.53
C PRO A 42 5.21 11.21 2.22
N ARG A 43 5.95 10.41 1.46
CA ARG A 43 6.66 9.23 1.95
C ARG A 43 8.17 9.44 1.88
N SER A 44 8.74 10.06 2.92
CA SER A 44 10.17 10.38 2.96
C SER A 44 11.06 9.14 3.13
N ASP A 45 10.52 8.09 3.74
CA ASP A 45 11.15 6.79 3.95
C ASP A 45 11.49 6.08 2.63
N TYR A 46 10.68 6.30 1.59
CA TYR A 46 10.90 5.72 0.26
C TYR A 46 12.10 6.30 -0.49
N LYS A 47 12.77 7.35 0.03
CA LYS A 47 14.03 7.83 -0.55
C LYS A 47 15.11 6.73 -0.54
N ALA A 48 15.13 5.88 0.48
CA ALA A 48 16.06 4.75 0.52
C ALA A 48 15.72 3.67 -0.52
N ALA A 49 14.47 3.62 -0.98
CA ALA A 49 13.98 2.69 -1.99
C ALA A 49 14.03 3.26 -3.43
N ALA A 50 14.70 4.40 -3.66
CA ALA A 50 14.80 5.01 -4.99
C ALA A 50 15.24 4.05 -6.10
N PRO A 51 16.23 3.14 -5.90
CA PRO A 51 16.64 2.19 -6.95
C PRO A 51 15.52 1.25 -7.42
N VAL A 52 14.56 0.93 -6.54
CA VAL A 52 13.41 0.08 -6.89
C VAL A 52 12.49 0.82 -7.87
N PHE A 53 12.26 2.12 -7.64
CA PHE A 53 11.43 2.92 -8.53
C PHE A 53 12.11 3.24 -9.85
N GLU A 54 13.42 3.46 -9.87
CA GLU A 54 14.16 3.71 -11.12
C GLU A 54 13.90 2.59 -12.14
N LYS A 55 14.06 1.34 -11.71
CA LYS A 55 13.77 0.18 -12.57
C LYS A 55 12.30 0.08 -12.97
N ALA A 56 11.37 0.39 -12.06
CA ALA A 56 9.95 0.39 -12.38
C ALA A 56 9.58 1.48 -13.41
N MET A 57 10.18 2.67 -13.30
CA MET A 57 9.92 3.81 -14.18
C MET A 57 10.43 3.59 -15.61
N GLU A 58 11.49 2.81 -15.81
CA GLU A 58 12.04 2.50 -17.15
C GLU A 58 11.01 1.83 -18.09
N SER A 59 10.07 1.08 -17.54
CA SER A 59 9.03 0.35 -18.30
C SER A 59 7.64 0.96 -18.18
N ALA A 60 7.46 1.94 -17.28
CA ALA A 60 6.16 2.53 -17.00
C ALA A 60 5.87 3.73 -17.90
N THR A 61 4.61 3.88 -18.32
CA THR A 61 4.15 5.11 -18.97
C THR A 61 3.69 6.11 -17.90
N PRO A 62 4.24 7.33 -17.85
CA PRO A 62 3.81 8.34 -16.88
C PRO A 62 2.36 8.77 -17.16
N VAL A 63 1.57 8.94 -16.09
CA VAL A 63 0.19 9.47 -16.18
C VAL A 63 0.15 10.97 -16.41
N PHE A 64 1.28 11.64 -16.18
CA PHE A 64 1.50 13.05 -16.49
C PHE A 64 2.92 13.19 -17.02
N ASP A 65 3.09 13.79 -18.19
CA ASP A 65 4.40 14.07 -18.76
C ASP A 65 4.33 15.37 -19.56
N LYS A 66 4.94 16.42 -19.03
CA LYS A 66 4.92 17.75 -19.64
C LYS A 66 6.26 18.45 -19.50
N VAL A 67 6.55 19.34 -20.45
CA VAL A 67 7.78 20.12 -20.54
C VAL A 67 7.45 21.61 -20.48
N THR A 68 8.23 22.37 -19.73
CA THR A 68 8.11 23.83 -19.65
C THR A 68 8.93 24.53 -20.74
N GLU A 69 8.73 25.83 -20.93
CA GLU A 69 9.38 26.63 -21.97
C GLU A 69 10.91 26.66 -21.83
N ASP A 70 11.41 26.51 -20.59
CA ASP A 70 12.83 26.44 -20.27
C ASP A 70 13.39 25.00 -20.31
N GLY A 71 12.63 24.05 -20.87
CA GLY A 71 13.09 22.68 -21.13
C GLY A 71 13.05 21.72 -19.93
N VAL A 72 12.49 22.13 -18.78
CA VAL A 72 12.35 21.24 -17.62
C VAL A 72 11.15 20.32 -17.82
N ARG A 73 11.37 19.01 -17.72
CA ARG A 73 10.35 17.98 -17.85
C ARG A 73 9.89 17.50 -16.48
N PHE A 74 8.58 17.36 -16.31
CA PHE A 74 7.91 16.97 -15.08
C PHE A 74 7.08 15.74 -15.36
N ARG A 75 7.27 14.66 -14.59
CA ARG A 75 6.51 13.42 -14.76
C ARG A 75 5.88 12.91 -13.48
N ILE A 76 4.71 12.32 -13.60
CA ILE A 76 4.03 11.60 -12.53
C ILE A 76 3.84 10.15 -12.99
N TYR A 77 4.36 9.23 -12.21
CA TYR A 77 4.14 7.79 -12.35
C TYR A 77 3.21 7.30 -11.25
N ARG A 78 2.34 6.35 -11.56
CA ARG A 78 1.46 5.71 -10.59
C ARG A 78 1.66 4.21 -10.58
N PHE A 79 1.91 3.67 -9.39
CA PHE A 79 2.10 2.25 -9.10
C PHE A 79 1.13 1.86 -7.98
N GLY A 80 -0.09 1.48 -8.35
CA GLY A 80 -1.16 1.23 -7.37
C GLY A 80 -1.49 2.50 -6.56
N SER A 81 -1.28 2.45 -5.24
CA SER A 81 -1.48 3.59 -4.33
C SER A 81 -0.26 4.51 -4.22
N VAL A 82 0.84 4.22 -4.91
CA VAL A 82 2.07 5.05 -4.86
C VAL A 82 2.14 5.97 -6.06
N GLU A 83 2.39 7.25 -5.80
CA GLU A 83 2.63 8.28 -6.82
C GLU A 83 4.08 8.76 -6.73
N VAL A 84 4.83 8.61 -7.81
CA VAL A 84 6.22 9.06 -7.91
C VAL A 84 6.28 10.27 -8.83
N ARG A 85 6.79 11.39 -8.30
CA ARG A 85 6.97 12.63 -9.04
C ARG A 85 8.43 12.89 -9.31
N THR A 86 8.76 13.04 -10.59
CA THR A 86 10.12 13.23 -11.06
C THR A 86 10.27 14.56 -11.80
N THR A 87 11.50 15.06 -11.84
CA THR A 87 11.88 16.21 -12.64
C THR A 87 13.14 15.89 -13.43
N GLN A 88 13.25 16.43 -14.64
CA GLN A 88 14.43 16.28 -15.49
C GLN A 88 14.79 17.64 -16.10
N GLU A 89 15.99 18.12 -15.83
CA GLU A 89 16.55 19.31 -16.51
C GLU A 89 16.89 18.98 -17.97
N GLN A 90 17.01 19.99 -18.82
CA GLN A 90 17.38 19.79 -20.23
C GLN A 90 18.72 19.06 -20.36
N GLY A 91 18.72 17.87 -20.97
CA GLY A 91 19.89 17.01 -21.09
C GLY A 91 20.36 16.36 -19.78
N GLY A 92 19.66 16.60 -18.67
CA GLY A 92 19.95 16.02 -17.37
C GLY A 92 19.34 14.62 -17.21
N LYS A 93 19.77 13.92 -16.15
CA LYS A 93 19.10 12.69 -15.71
C LYS A 93 17.75 13.03 -15.08
N GLU A 94 16.79 12.12 -15.24
CA GLU A 94 15.56 12.17 -14.47
C GLU A 94 15.84 11.89 -12.99
N VAL A 95 15.26 12.69 -12.11
CA VAL A 95 15.47 12.59 -10.67
C VAL A 95 14.11 12.48 -9.97
N ILE A 96 13.99 11.53 -9.05
CA ILE A 96 12.85 11.41 -8.15
C ILE A 96 12.87 12.60 -7.19
N GLY A 97 11.89 13.48 -7.33
CA GLY A 97 11.73 14.64 -6.46
C GLY A 97 10.94 14.28 -5.20
N ARG A 98 9.83 13.53 -5.36
CA ARG A 98 8.98 13.12 -4.24
C ARG A 98 8.16 11.88 -4.52
N VAL A 99 7.93 11.10 -3.48
CA VAL A 99 7.03 9.95 -3.48
C VAL A 99 5.87 10.25 -2.53
N PHE A 100 4.66 9.95 -2.97
CA PHE A 100 3.44 10.03 -2.17
C PHE A 100 2.75 8.69 -2.14
N SER A 101 2.01 8.42 -1.07
CA SER A 101 0.98 7.39 -1.05
C SER A 101 -0.41 8.01 -1.01
N ASP A 102 -1.33 7.43 -1.76
CA ASP A 102 -2.76 7.74 -1.68
C ASP A 102 -3.29 7.19 -0.38
N VAL A 103 -3.51 8.09 0.58
CA VAL A 103 -4.24 7.73 1.78
C VAL A 103 -5.69 7.92 1.43
N LYS A 104 -6.37 6.82 1.10
CA LYS A 104 -7.83 6.83 1.13
C LYS A 104 -8.21 7.30 2.53
N GLU A 105 -8.73 8.52 2.63
CA GLU A 105 -9.21 9.05 3.90
C GLU A 105 -10.37 8.17 4.36
N GLY A 106 -10.14 7.52 5.50
CA GLY A 106 -10.89 6.36 5.92
C GLY A 106 -9.95 5.17 5.86
N ARG A 107 -9.42 4.76 7.02
CA ARG A 107 -8.99 3.36 7.21
C ARG A 107 -10.13 2.55 6.61
N GLN A 108 -9.91 1.93 5.44
CA GLN A 108 -10.94 1.07 4.87
C GLN A 108 -11.15 0.03 5.96
N GLN A 109 -12.29 0.07 6.63
CA GLN A 109 -12.61 -0.95 7.61
C GLN A 109 -13.25 -2.06 6.82
N VAL A 110 -12.73 -3.26 6.99
CA VAL A 110 -13.47 -4.46 6.61
C VAL A 110 -14.68 -4.52 7.55
N GLU A 111 -15.88 -4.58 7.00
CA GLU A 111 -17.08 -4.72 7.82
C GLU A 111 -16.99 -6.05 8.57
N ASP A 112 -17.37 -6.09 9.84
CA ASP A 112 -17.28 -7.34 10.62
C ASP A 112 -18.18 -8.45 10.05
N GLY A 113 -19.22 -8.10 9.28
CA GLY A 113 -20.08 -9.05 8.57
C GLY A 113 -19.51 -9.50 7.21
N GLU A 114 -18.45 -8.88 6.70
CA GLU A 114 -17.84 -9.28 5.45
C GLU A 114 -17.15 -10.64 5.59
N VAL A 115 -17.22 -11.46 4.55
CA VAL A 115 -16.66 -12.82 4.54
C VAL A 115 -15.27 -12.85 3.93
N ALA A 116 -14.40 -13.66 4.51
CA ALA A 116 -13.11 -13.97 3.89
C ALA A 116 -13.32 -14.97 2.75
N VAL A 117 -12.78 -14.68 1.56
CA VAL A 117 -12.82 -15.56 0.39
C VAL A 117 -11.53 -16.33 0.20
N LYS A 118 -10.42 -15.84 0.78
CA LYS A 118 -9.11 -16.47 0.70
C LYS A 118 -8.29 -16.17 1.95
N VAL A 119 -7.40 -17.09 2.30
CA VAL A 119 -6.39 -16.88 3.34
C VAL A 119 -5.04 -17.41 2.89
N ALA A 120 -3.97 -16.70 3.25
CA ALA A 120 -2.60 -17.14 3.05
C ALA A 120 -1.75 -16.84 4.30
N GLU A 121 -0.98 -17.82 4.75
CA GLU A 121 0.00 -17.67 5.83
C GLU A 121 1.37 -17.34 5.21
N TYR A 122 1.99 -16.29 5.73
CA TYR A 122 3.30 -15.82 5.31
C TYR A 122 4.29 -15.94 6.47
N VAL A 123 5.55 -16.17 6.12
CA VAL A 123 6.68 -16.09 7.04
C VAL A 123 7.76 -15.19 6.45
N GLU A 124 8.26 -14.27 7.26
CA GLU A 124 9.35 -13.37 6.88
C GLU A 124 10.44 -13.38 7.95
N ARG A 125 11.63 -12.94 7.55
CA ARG A 125 12.77 -12.82 8.45
C ARG A 125 12.87 -11.38 8.94
N ASP A 126 12.76 -11.20 10.24
CA ASP A 126 13.07 -9.97 10.94
C ASP A 126 14.54 -9.99 11.43
N ALA A 127 15.04 -8.87 11.96
CA ALA A 127 16.43 -8.70 12.37
C ALA A 127 16.93 -9.79 13.35
N SER A 128 16.05 -10.28 14.22
CA SER A 128 16.39 -11.22 15.29
C SER A 128 15.58 -12.51 15.29
N SER A 129 14.51 -12.61 14.50
CA SER A 129 13.60 -13.75 14.54
C SER A 129 12.83 -13.97 13.24
N TRP A 130 12.11 -15.08 13.16
CA TRP A 130 11.10 -15.27 12.12
C TRP A 130 9.78 -14.66 12.60
N HIS A 131 9.10 -13.98 11.69
CA HIS A 131 7.78 -13.41 11.93
C HIS A 131 6.74 -14.07 11.03
N SER A 132 5.57 -14.36 11.58
CA SER A 132 4.50 -15.06 10.87
C SER A 132 3.21 -14.25 10.96
N TYR A 133 2.50 -14.15 9.83
CA TYR A 133 1.26 -13.41 9.72
C TYR A 133 0.32 -14.09 8.72
N ALA A 134 -0.97 -13.80 8.83
CA ALA A 134 -1.97 -14.25 7.87
C ALA A 134 -2.51 -13.06 7.08
N VAL A 135 -2.67 -13.23 5.77
CA VAL A 135 -3.36 -12.29 4.89
C VAL A 135 -4.68 -12.92 4.48
N LEU A 136 -5.77 -12.26 4.82
CA LEU A 136 -7.11 -12.63 4.42
C LEU A 136 -7.58 -11.70 3.31
N GLU A 137 -8.19 -12.25 2.27
CA GLU A 137 -8.84 -11.49 1.21
C GLU A 137 -10.34 -11.53 1.45
N ALA A 138 -10.96 -10.36 1.51
CA ALA A 138 -12.39 -10.18 1.68
C ALA A 138 -13.10 -10.23 0.31
N ALA A 139 -14.41 -10.48 0.31
CA ALA A 139 -15.20 -10.52 -0.93
C ALA A 139 -15.16 -9.20 -1.74
N SER A 140 -14.98 -8.05 -1.08
CA SER A 140 -14.77 -6.75 -1.74
C SER A 140 -13.40 -6.59 -2.42
N GLY A 141 -12.49 -7.55 -2.25
CA GLY A 141 -11.10 -7.50 -2.70
C GLY A 141 -10.16 -6.79 -1.73
N LEU A 142 -10.65 -6.32 -0.57
CA LEU A 142 -9.80 -5.78 0.49
C LEU A 142 -8.98 -6.89 1.15
N ARG A 143 -7.71 -6.59 1.47
CA ARG A 143 -6.85 -7.52 2.21
C ARG A 143 -6.66 -7.06 3.64
N VAL A 144 -6.71 -8.02 4.55
CA VAL A 144 -6.54 -7.80 5.98
C VAL A 144 -5.37 -8.63 6.47
N VAL A 145 -4.40 -7.97 7.08
CA VAL A 145 -3.29 -8.64 7.75
C VAL A 145 -3.68 -8.86 9.20
N ALA A 146 -3.68 -10.13 9.60
CA ALA A 146 -3.83 -10.55 10.98
C ALA A 146 -2.48 -11.05 11.50
N GLU A 147 -1.94 -10.39 12.54
CA GLU A 147 -0.68 -10.78 13.15
C GLU A 147 -0.66 -10.55 14.66
N LYS A 148 0.21 -11.28 15.35
CA LYS A 148 0.53 -11.05 16.77
C LYS A 148 1.92 -10.44 16.85
N MET A 149 2.02 -9.30 17.51
CA MET A 149 3.25 -8.53 17.67
C MET A 149 4.09 -9.07 18.83
N ALA A 150 5.35 -8.67 18.91
CA ALA A 150 6.27 -9.13 19.97
C ALA A 150 5.82 -8.70 21.38
N ASP A 151 5.10 -7.59 21.49
CA ASP A 151 4.52 -7.10 22.75
C ASP A 151 3.25 -7.88 23.17
N GLY A 152 2.83 -8.88 22.40
CA GLY A 152 1.65 -9.69 22.68
C GLY A 152 0.34 -9.14 22.09
N SER A 153 0.36 -7.93 21.54
CA SER A 153 -0.81 -7.33 20.90
C SER A 153 -1.16 -8.06 19.60
N VAL A 154 -2.46 -8.11 19.31
CA VAL A 154 -2.99 -8.68 18.06
C VAL A 154 -3.50 -7.54 17.20
N THR A 155 -3.05 -7.46 15.96
CA THR A 155 -3.45 -6.43 15.01
C THR A 155 -4.23 -7.04 13.85
N TRP A 156 -5.21 -6.27 13.36
CA TRP A 156 -6.01 -6.56 12.17
C TRP A 156 -5.98 -5.30 11.31
N GLU A 157 -5.03 -5.23 10.40
CA GLU A 157 -4.82 -4.04 9.57
C GLU A 157 -5.34 -4.28 8.17
N VAL A 158 -6.21 -3.39 7.69
CA VAL A 158 -6.77 -3.45 6.34
C VAL A 158 -5.87 -2.67 5.39
N GLU A 159 -5.41 -3.33 4.33
CA GLU A 159 -4.47 -2.81 3.34
C GLU A 159 -3.31 -2.04 3.98
N PRO A 160 -2.52 -2.68 4.88
CA PRO A 160 -1.39 -2.02 5.51
C PRO A 160 -0.40 -1.57 4.43
N GLU A 161 0.20 -0.42 4.69
CA GLU A 161 1.04 0.21 3.68
C GLU A 161 2.29 -0.64 3.39
N GLY A 162 2.56 -0.85 2.10
CA GLY A 162 3.68 -1.68 1.67
C GLY A 162 3.41 -3.19 1.76
N LEU A 163 2.16 -3.63 1.95
CA LEU A 163 1.80 -5.06 1.97
C LEU A 163 2.36 -5.84 0.77
N GLU A 164 2.31 -5.27 -0.44
CA GLU A 164 2.86 -5.93 -1.64
C GLU A 164 4.38 -6.14 -1.55
N ALA A 165 5.10 -5.11 -1.12
CA ALA A 165 6.54 -5.20 -0.94
C ALA A 165 6.89 -6.22 0.15
N ARG A 166 6.16 -6.20 1.28
CA ARG A 166 6.30 -7.16 2.38
C ARG A 166 6.05 -8.60 1.89
N ASN A 167 4.96 -8.83 1.17
CA ASN A 167 4.62 -10.14 0.59
C ASN A 167 5.66 -10.63 -0.41
N SER A 168 6.28 -9.74 -1.20
CA SER A 168 7.32 -10.11 -2.18
C SER A 168 8.63 -10.58 -1.54
N LEU A 169 8.90 -10.14 -0.30
CA LEU A 169 10.08 -10.53 0.47
C LEU A 169 9.80 -11.72 1.41
N ALA A 170 8.53 -11.95 1.72
CA ALA A 170 8.08 -13.05 2.55
C ALA A 170 7.92 -14.35 1.75
N LYS A 171 7.93 -15.48 2.47
CA LYS A 171 7.62 -16.79 1.92
C LYS A 171 6.19 -17.17 2.29
N ILE A 172 5.40 -17.60 1.30
CA ILE A 172 4.09 -18.21 1.54
C ILE A 172 4.30 -19.62 2.11
N VAL A 173 3.74 -19.88 3.29
CA VAL A 173 3.75 -21.20 3.94
C VAL A 173 2.62 -22.06 3.37
N ARG A 174 1.43 -21.47 3.23
CA ARG A 174 0.21 -22.12 2.70
C ARG A 174 -0.84 -21.10 2.32
N SER A 175 -1.76 -21.50 1.46
CA SER A 175 -2.93 -20.72 1.04
C SER A 175 -4.14 -21.63 0.87
N ALA A 176 -5.35 -21.08 1.06
CA ALA A 176 -6.62 -21.79 0.87
C ALA A 176 -7.72 -20.82 0.40
N SER A 177 -8.71 -21.36 -0.32
CA SER A 177 -10.00 -20.69 -0.51
C SER A 177 -10.84 -20.85 0.75
N CYS A 178 -11.53 -19.77 1.14
CA CYS A 178 -12.40 -19.71 2.31
C CYS A 178 -13.88 -19.63 1.93
N GLU A 179 -14.22 -19.67 0.62
CA GLU A 179 -15.58 -19.48 0.12
C GLU A 179 -16.58 -20.47 0.74
N ALA A 180 -16.18 -21.72 0.94
CA ALA A 180 -17.02 -22.75 1.55
C ALA A 180 -17.17 -22.62 3.07
N ALA A 181 -16.29 -21.86 3.73
CA ALA A 181 -16.25 -21.74 5.17
C ALA A 181 -17.19 -20.63 5.68
N GLY A 182 -17.45 -19.60 4.86
CA GLY A 182 -18.40 -18.53 5.19
C GLY A 182 -18.04 -17.70 6.41
N PHE A 183 -16.79 -17.75 6.90
CA PHE A 183 -16.38 -17.02 8.09
C PHE A 183 -16.34 -15.51 7.85
N SER A 184 -17.08 -14.79 8.70
CA SER A 184 -17.02 -13.34 8.75
C SER A 184 -15.79 -12.85 9.52
N PHE A 185 -15.29 -11.67 9.17
CA PHE A 185 -14.15 -11.06 9.87
C PHE A 185 -14.43 -10.85 11.36
N GLY A 186 -15.67 -10.50 11.74
CA GLY A 186 -16.08 -10.37 13.13
C GLY A 186 -15.98 -11.68 13.90
N ALA A 187 -16.39 -12.81 13.29
CA ALA A 187 -16.26 -14.13 13.90
C ALA A 187 -14.78 -14.53 14.09
N LEU A 188 -13.95 -14.27 13.08
CA LEU A 188 -12.50 -14.55 13.15
C LEU A 188 -11.82 -13.70 14.23
N LYS A 189 -12.07 -12.39 14.26
CA LYS A 189 -11.56 -11.48 15.31
C LYS A 189 -12.01 -11.93 16.69
N GLY A 190 -13.29 -12.28 16.85
CA GLY A 190 -13.87 -12.76 18.10
C GLY A 190 -13.21 -14.04 18.61
N ALA A 191 -12.99 -15.02 17.73
CA ALA A 191 -12.31 -16.27 18.06
C ALA A 191 -10.84 -16.04 18.48
N CYS A 192 -10.18 -15.04 17.89
CA CYS A 192 -8.80 -14.70 18.17
C CYS A 192 -8.60 -13.73 19.34
N ALA A 193 -9.65 -13.03 19.80
CA ALA A 193 -9.55 -12.00 20.84
C ALA A 193 -8.96 -12.53 22.16
N LEU A 194 -9.19 -13.81 22.46
CA LEU A 194 -8.66 -14.49 23.66
C LEU A 194 -7.14 -14.75 23.61
N GLN A 195 -6.49 -14.51 22.47
CA GLN A 195 -5.05 -14.75 22.31
C GLN A 195 -4.20 -13.51 22.57
N ALA A 196 -4.81 -12.36 22.88
CA ALA A 196 -4.10 -11.17 23.34
C ALA A 196 -3.53 -11.41 24.75
N GLY A 197 -2.27 -11.04 24.98
CA GLY A 197 -1.57 -11.30 26.25
C GLY A 197 -0.31 -10.48 26.41
N ALA A 198 0.56 -10.88 27.34
CA ALA A 198 1.90 -10.31 27.54
C ALA A 198 2.83 -10.62 26.34
N GLU A 199 4.11 -10.21 26.45
CA GLU A 199 5.13 -10.41 25.42
C GLU A 199 5.05 -11.81 24.77
N ALA A 200 4.91 -11.82 23.44
CA ALA A 200 4.74 -13.05 22.69
C ALA A 200 6.07 -13.58 22.17
N THR A 201 6.31 -14.85 22.45
CA THR A 201 7.40 -15.62 21.85
C THR A 201 7.18 -15.79 20.33
N GLY A 202 8.26 -16.12 19.60
CA GLY A 202 8.14 -16.45 18.17
C GLY A 202 7.19 -17.63 17.89
N THR A 203 7.11 -18.59 18.81
CA THR A 203 6.19 -19.73 18.73
C THR A 203 4.74 -19.29 18.85
N GLU A 204 4.40 -18.41 19.78
CA GLU A 204 3.03 -17.89 19.95
C GLU A 204 2.58 -17.06 18.76
N ARG A 205 3.47 -16.22 18.21
CA ARG A 205 3.18 -15.44 16.99
C ARG A 205 2.89 -16.35 15.80
N LYS A 206 3.70 -17.41 15.64
CA LYS A 206 3.43 -18.45 14.65
C LYS A 206 2.09 -19.14 14.92
N GLN A 207 1.84 -19.61 16.13
CA GLN A 207 0.58 -20.28 16.49
C GLN A 207 -0.65 -19.41 16.22
N PHE A 208 -0.56 -18.10 16.47
CA PHE A 208 -1.61 -17.15 16.14
C PHE A 208 -1.92 -17.15 14.64
N ALA A 209 -0.91 -16.93 13.78
CA ALA A 209 -1.08 -16.92 12.32
C ALA A 209 -1.64 -18.25 11.80
N GLN A 210 -1.15 -19.37 12.35
CA GLN A 210 -1.65 -20.71 12.04
C GLN A 210 -3.09 -20.91 12.49
N GLY A 211 -3.47 -20.39 13.66
CA GLY A 211 -4.82 -20.42 14.18
C GLY A 211 -5.80 -19.68 13.27
N VAL A 212 -5.44 -18.46 12.85
CA VAL A 212 -6.22 -17.67 11.88
C VAL A 212 -6.40 -18.44 10.56
N PHE A 213 -5.31 -18.99 10.01
CA PHE A 213 -5.38 -19.80 8.79
C PHE A 213 -6.32 -21.00 8.95
N CYS A 214 -6.14 -21.77 10.02
CA CYS A 214 -6.95 -22.97 10.28
C CYS A 214 -8.43 -22.63 10.51
N LEU A 215 -8.75 -21.50 11.14
CA LEU A 215 -10.13 -21.06 11.32
C LEU A 215 -10.75 -20.68 9.98
N ALA A 216 -10.10 -19.83 9.20
CA ALA A 216 -10.63 -19.33 7.93
C ALA A 216 -10.78 -20.43 6.85
N SER A 217 -9.95 -21.46 6.89
CA SER A 217 -9.94 -22.54 5.87
C SER A 217 -10.78 -23.77 6.22
N ARG A 218 -11.47 -23.80 7.37
CA ARG A 218 -12.32 -24.94 7.77
C ARG A 218 -13.54 -25.05 6.86
N SER A 219 -13.68 -26.14 6.11
CA SER A 219 -14.96 -26.51 5.52
C SER A 219 -15.89 -27.03 6.62
N GLU A 220 -17.13 -26.56 6.66
CA GLU A 220 -18.17 -27.26 7.42
C GLU A 220 -18.38 -28.63 6.77
N SER A 221 -17.94 -29.69 7.45
CA SER A 221 -18.32 -31.06 7.07
C SER A 221 -19.81 -31.21 7.36
N SER A 222 -20.64 -30.95 6.33
CA SER A 222 -22.09 -31.22 6.35
C SER A 222 -22.40 -32.70 6.53
#